data_AF-A0A432ZNI3-F1
#
_entry.id   AF-A0A432ZNI3-F1
#
_cell.length_a   1.000
_cell.length_b   1.000
_cell.length_c   1.000
_cell.angle_alpha   90.00
_cell.angle_beta   90.00
_cell.angle_gamma   90.00
#
_symmetry.space_group_name_H-M   'P 1'
#
loop_
_entity.id
_entity.type
_entity.pdbx_description
1 polymer ?
#
loop_
_entity_poly.entity_id
_entity_poly.type
_entity_poly.pdbx_seq_one_letter_code
_entity_poly.pdbx_strand_id
1 'polypeptide(L)' 'MDFETIIVAPLILFMIFVAPIWVIMHYKAKRKMSEGLSAEDLATLQSLARQGEKMRERIKTLEAILDAESPEWRERS' A
#
# COMPACT_ATOMS: atom_id res chain seq x y z
N MET A 1 -15.09 -47.79 -24.04
CA MET A 1 -14.72 -46.54 -23.35
C MET A 1 -15.44 -45.43 -24.08
N ASP A 2 -16.36 -44.76 -23.40
CA ASP A 2 -17.15 -43.70 -24.00
C ASP A 2 -16.25 -42.51 -24.29
N PHE A 3 -16.32 -41.98 -25.51
CA PHE A 3 -15.46 -40.88 -26.00
C PHE A 3 -15.57 -39.63 -25.11
N GLU A 4 -16.73 -39.44 -24.48
CA GLU A 4 -16.99 -38.38 -23.51
C GLU A 4 -16.00 -38.43 -22.33
N THR A 5 -15.71 -39.62 -21.79
CA THR A 5 -14.80 -39.78 -20.66
C THR A 5 -13.37 -39.39 -21.03
N ILE A 6 -12.95 -39.60 -22.28
CA ILE A 6 -11.61 -39.25 -22.76
C ILE A 6 -11.41 -37.74 -22.81
N ILE A 7 -12.45 -36.98 -23.12
CA ILE A 7 -12.40 -35.50 -23.16
C ILE A 7 -12.63 -34.89 -21.78
N VAL A 8 -13.59 -35.43 -21.01
CA VAL A 8 -14.02 -34.87 -19.73
C VAL A 8 -13.03 -35.16 -18.59
N ALA A 9 -12.39 -36.33 -18.57
CA ALA A 9 -11.43 -36.69 -17.53
C ALA A 9 -10.26 -35.69 -17.36
N PRO A 10 -9.53 -35.28 -18.43
CA PRO A 10 -8.46 -34.29 -18.28
C PRO A 10 -8.98 -32.89 -17.88
N LEU A 11 -10.20 -32.52 -18.30
CA LEU A 11 -10.83 -31.26 -17.90
C LEU A 11 -11.16 -31.24 -16.40
N ILE A 12 -11.69 -32.33 -15.86
CA ILE A 12 -11.96 -32.46 -14.42
C ILE A 12 -10.65 -32.40 -13.64
N LEU A 13 -9.62 -33.12 -14.09
CA LEU A 13 -8.31 -33.11 -13.44
C LEU A 13 -7.72 -31.69 -13.42
N PHE A 14 -7.79 -30.97 -14.52
CA PHE A 14 -7.39 -29.55 -14.60
C PHE A 14 -8.19 -28.68 -13.63
N MET A 15 -9.51 -28.87 -13.55
CA MET A 15 -10.39 -28.13 -12.63
C MET A 15 -10.01 -28.35 -11.16
N ILE A 16 -9.63 -29.57 -10.79
CA ILE A 16 -9.20 -29.94 -9.44
C ILE A 16 -7.93 -29.17 -9.03
N PHE A 17 -7.05 -28.81 -9.97
CA PHE A 17 -5.87 -28.01 -9.65
C PHE A 17 -6.14 -26.51 -9.75
N VAL A 18 -6.81 -26.06 -10.80
CA VAL A 18 -6.98 -24.63 -11.08
C VAL A 18 -8.02 -23.99 -10.19
N ALA A 19 -9.14 -24.66 -9.91
CA ALA A 19 -10.20 -24.07 -9.07
C ALA A 19 -9.72 -23.81 -7.62
N PRO A 20 -8.99 -24.72 -6.94
CA PRO A 20 -8.45 -24.42 -5.62
C PRO A 20 -7.41 -23.29 -5.62
N ILE A 21 -6.53 -23.23 -6.63
CA ILE A 21 -5.57 -22.12 -6.77
C ILE A 21 -6.30 -20.79 -6.91
N TRP A 22 -7.34 -20.74 -7.75
CA TRP A 22 -8.15 -19.54 -7.96
C TRP A 22 -8.87 -19.10 -6.68
N VAL A 23 -9.47 -20.04 -5.96
CA VAL A 23 -10.10 -19.79 -4.65
C VAL A 23 -9.10 -19.20 -3.67
N ILE A 24 -7.93 -19.82 -3.48
CA ILE A 24 -6.90 -19.30 -2.59
C ILE A 24 -6.47 -17.89 -2.99
N MET A 25 -6.26 -17.64 -4.28
CA MET A 25 -5.91 -16.31 -4.78
C MET A 25 -7.03 -15.29 -4.51
N HIS A 26 -8.29 -15.66 -4.77
CA HIS A 26 -9.45 -14.80 -4.57
C HIS A 26 -9.58 -14.38 -3.09
N TYR A 27 -9.47 -15.33 -2.17
CA TYR A 27 -9.54 -15.05 -0.74
C TYR A 27 -8.31 -14.32 -0.23
N LYS A 28 -7.10 -14.61 -0.73
CA LYS A 28 -5.88 -13.85 -0.36
C LYS A 28 -5.93 -12.41 -0.86
N ALA A 29 -6.42 -12.17 -2.08
CA ALA A 29 -6.56 -10.82 -2.63
C ALA A 29 -7.60 -10.02 -1.83
N LYS A 30 -8.75 -10.63 -1.53
CA LYS A 30 -9.78 -10.01 -0.69
C LYS A 30 -9.28 -9.76 0.73
N ARG A 31 -8.52 -10.70 1.30
CA ARG A 31 -7.94 -10.59 2.63
C ARG A 31 -6.88 -9.49 2.70
N LYS A 32 -6.01 -9.33 1.70
CA LYS A 32 -5.05 -8.22 1.62
C LYS A 32 -5.75 -6.85 1.53
N MET A 33 -6.96 -6.81 0.97
CA MET A 33 -7.76 -5.58 0.86
C MET A 33 -8.60 -5.32 2.11
N SER A 34 -8.92 -6.34 2.91
CA SER A 34 -9.68 -6.22 4.17
C SER A 34 -8.81 -6.21 5.44
N GLU A 35 -7.59 -6.77 5.38
CA GLU A 35 -6.55 -6.58 6.38
C GLU A 35 -6.18 -5.10 6.29
N GLY A 36 -6.64 -4.31 7.26
CA GLY A 36 -6.22 -2.93 7.41
C GLY A 36 -4.71 -2.83 7.63
N LEU A 37 -4.25 -1.63 7.98
CA LEU A 37 -2.84 -1.38 8.23
C LEU A 37 -2.29 -2.38 9.27
N SER A 38 -1.20 -3.07 8.91
CA SER A 38 -0.49 -3.90 9.87
C SER A 38 0.10 -3.03 11.00
N ALA A 39 0.53 -3.66 12.10
CA ALA A 39 1.21 -2.93 13.17
C ALA A 39 2.49 -2.20 12.67
N GLU A 40 3.17 -2.79 11.68
CA GLU A 40 4.35 -2.19 11.03
C GLU A 40 3.96 -0.99 10.16
N ASP A 41 2.87 -1.09 9.40
CA ASP A 41 2.35 0.02 8.60
C ASP A 41 1.94 1.20 9.50
N LEU A 42 1.28 0.92 10.63
CA LEU A 42 0.92 1.93 11.62
C LEU A 42 2.15 2.61 12.23
N ALA A 43 3.18 1.85 12.60
CA ALA A 43 4.43 2.39 13.11
C ALA A 43 5.14 3.28 12.07
N THR A 44 5.11 2.87 10.81
CA THR A 44 5.66 3.64 9.69
C THR A 44 4.90 4.96 9.51
N LEU A 45 3.56 4.93 9.51
CA LEU A 45 2.73 6.13 9.42
C LEU A 45 2.97 7.08 10.59
N GLN A 46 3.07 6.57 11.82
CA GLN A 46 3.39 7.40 12.99
C GLN A 46 4.77 8.05 12.86
N SER A 47 5.76 7.31 12.36
CA SER A 47 7.09 7.86 12.09
C SER A 47 7.05 8.98 11.06
N LEU A 48 6.31 8.80 9.97
CA LEU A 48 6.13 9.81 8.92
C LEU A 48 5.40 11.05 9.45
N ALA A 49 4.33 10.88 10.23
CA ALA A 49 3.60 11.98 10.85
C ALA A 49 4.52 12.81 11.77
N ARG A 50 5.33 12.14 12.61
CA ARG A 50 6.31 12.79 13.47
C ARG A 50 7.38 13.54 12.67
N GLN A 51 7.84 12.98 11.56
CA GLN A 51 8.79 13.65 10.67
C GLN A 51 8.18 14.90 10.03
N GLY A 52 6.93 14.83 9.59
CA GLY A 52 6.19 15.98 9.05
C GLY A 52 6.06 17.11 10.07
N GLU A 53 5.73 16.79 11.33
CA GLU A 53 5.66 17.77 12.40
C GLU A 53 7.02 18.43 12.66
N LYS A 54 8.09 17.64 12.73
CA LYS A 54 9.45 18.16 12.88
C LYS A 54 9.86 19.05 11.69
N MET A 55 9.44 18.71 10.47
CA MET A 55 9.72 19.52 9.30
C MET A 55 9.01 20.87 9.38
N ARG A 56 7.74 20.88 9.80
CA ARG A 56 6.96 22.11 9.98
C ARG A 56 7.59 23.06 11.01
N GLU A 57 8.04 22.52 12.14
CA GLU A 57 8.73 23.32 13.16
C GLU A 57 10.01 23.95 12.60
N ARG A 58 10.82 23.17 11.87
CA ARG A 58 12.04 23.68 11.22
C ARG A 58 11.75 24.74 10.18
N ILE A 59 10.71 24.57 9.36
CA ILE A 59 10.30 25.59 8.38
C ILE A 59 9.96 26.89 9.11
N LYS A 60 9.18 26.82 10.19
CA LYS A 60 8.84 28.01 10.98
C LYS A 60 10.09 28.70 11.56
N THR A 61 11.06 27.93 12.04
CA THR A 61 12.34 28.48 12.50
C THR A 61 13.10 29.14 11.36
N LEU A 62 13.16 28.51 10.18
CA LEU A 62 13.83 29.07 9.01
C LEU A 62 13.13 30.35 8.53
N GLU A 63 11.80 30.38 8.51
CA GLU A 63 11.01 31.57 8.19
C GLU A 63 11.29 32.70 9.19
N ALA A 64 11.38 32.40 10.49
CA ALA A 64 11.69 33.40 11.50
C ALA A 64 13.11 33.97 11.36
N ILE A 65 14.09 33.13 11.03
CA ILE A 65 15.46 33.56 10.75
C ILE A 65 15.48 34.42 9.47
N LEU A 66 14.78 33.98 8.42
CA LEU A 66 14.75 34.68 7.15
C LEU A 66 14.03 36.03 7.24
N ASP A 67 12.96 36.11 8.04
CA ASP A 67 12.29 37.37 8.39
C ASP A 67 13.22 38.34 9.16
N ALA A 68 14.13 37.82 9.99
CA ALA A 68 15.09 38.64 10.74
C ALA A 68 16.28 39.10 9.87
N GLU A 69 16.82 38.22 9.02
CA GLU A 69 18.04 38.46 8.25
C GLU A 69 17.78 39.09 6.87
N SER A 70 16.61 38.86 6.25
CA SER A 70 16.30 39.39 4.92
C SER A 70 14.82 39.75 4.78
N PRO A 71 14.32 40.83 5.43
CA PRO A 71 12.89 41.14 5.52
C PRO A 71 12.10 41.19 4.20
N GLU A 72 12.78 41.50 3.08
CA GLU A 72 12.18 41.60 1.73
C GLU A 72 12.14 40.25 0.98
N TRP A 73 12.53 39.14 1.58
CA TRP A 73 12.64 37.84 0.90
C TRP A 73 11.29 37.36 0.31
N ARG A 74 10.18 37.71 0.96
CA ARG A 74 8.82 37.38 0.51
C ARG A 74 8.37 38.16 -0.73
N GLU A 75 9.03 39.27 -1.06
CA GLU A 75 8.68 40.09 -2.23
C GLU A 75 9.40 39.62 -3.50
N ARG A 76 10.38 38.71 -3.37
CA ARG A 76 11.18 38.15 -4.50
C ARG A 76 10.67 36.80 -5.01
N SER A 77 9.53 36.30 -4.52
CA SER A 77 8.92 35.02 -4.94
C SER A 77 7.87 35.17 -6.02
#